data_AF-A0A2G6NEM9-F1
#
_entry.id   AF-A0A2G6NEM9-F1
#
_cell.length_a   1.000
_cell.length_b   1.000
_cell.length_c   1.000
_cell.angle_alpha   90.00
_cell.angle_beta   90.00
_cell.angle_gamma   90.00
#
_symmetry.space_group_name_H-M   'P 1'
#
loop_
_entity.id
_entity.type
_entity.pdbx_description
1 polymer ?
#
loop_
_entity_poly.entity_id
_entity_poly.type
_entity_poly.pdbx_seq_one_letter_code
_entity_poly.pdbx_strand_id
1 'polypeptide(L)'
;MAINPSVLRQNIYKRLDHVIETGVPLEIKRKGHTLKRVPLEPVSKLASRKPTPESIVGNPEALLTIDGSQNWKPEYLIRSIVRVWPAPVLARPSRP
;
A
#
# COMPACT_ATOMS: atom_id res chain seq x y z
N MET A 1 -0.42 -10.90 8.65
CA MET A 1 -0.37 -11.82 9.81
C MET A 1 -1.21 -11.18 10.89
N ALA A 2 -2.41 -11.69 11.14
CA ALA A 2 -3.38 -11.01 12.00
C ALA A 2 -3.23 -11.40 13.47
N ILE A 3 -3.38 -10.42 14.37
CA ILE A 3 -3.27 -10.61 15.81
C ILE A 3 -4.64 -10.61 16.50
N ASN A 4 -4.69 -11.19 17.69
CA ASN A 4 -5.89 -11.13 18.52
C ASN A 4 -5.92 -9.83 19.38
N PRO A 5 -7.10 -9.37 19.81
CA PRO A 5 -7.24 -8.11 20.54
C PRO A 5 -6.51 -8.10 21.88
N SER A 6 -6.39 -9.25 22.55
CA SER A 6 -5.65 -9.37 23.81
C SER A 6 -4.16 -9.08 23.60
N VAL A 7 -3.59 -9.57 22.49
CA VAL A 7 -2.19 -9.33 22.12
C VAL A 7 -1.98 -7.87 21.70
N LEU A 8 -2.97 -7.27 21.03
CA LEU A 8 -2.96 -5.83 20.74
C LEU A 8 -2.95 -5.02 22.04
N ARG A 9 -3.80 -5.36 23.01
CA ARG A 9 -3.93 -4.62 24.28
C ARG A 9 -2.63 -4.61 25.09
N GLN A 10 -1.91 -5.73 25.13
CA GLN A 10 -0.65 -5.85 25.87
C GLN A 10 0.48 -4.97 25.30
N ASN A 11 0.44 -4.64 24.01
CA ASN A 11 1.52 -3.96 23.30
C ASN A 11 1.00 -2.83 22.41
N ILE A 12 -0.05 -2.14 22.84
CA ILE A 12 -0.82 -1.26 21.95
C ILE A 12 0.09 -0.18 21.36
N TYR A 13 0.77 0.61 22.19
CA TYR A 13 1.65 1.71 21.76
C TYR A 13 2.74 1.26 20.81
N LYS A 14 3.54 0.24 21.18
CA LYS A 14 4.59 -0.33 20.31
C LYS A 14 4.07 -0.73 18.92
N ARG A 15 2.86 -1.29 18.85
CA ARG A 15 2.23 -1.67 17.58
C ARG A 15 1.73 -0.46 16.79
N LEU A 16 1.33 0.62 17.46
CA LEU A 16 0.93 1.86 16.78
C LEU A 16 2.14 2.56 16.20
N ASP A 17 3.19 2.68 17.00
CA ASP A 17 4.45 3.31 16.61
C ASP A 17 5.04 2.58 15.41
N HIS A 18 5.06 1.25 15.42
CA HIS A 18 5.50 0.45 14.27
C HIS A 18 4.67 0.74 12.99
N VAL A 19 3.35 0.91 13.11
CA VAL A 19 2.50 1.23 11.94
C VAL A 19 2.79 2.64 11.42
N ILE A 20 3.08 3.59 12.31
CA ILE A 20 3.44 4.97 11.95
C ILE A 20 4.81 5.01 11.27
N GLU A 21 5.81 4.37 11.86
CA GLU A 21 7.20 4.37 11.38
C GLU A 21 7.36 3.64 10.05
N THR A 22 6.77 2.45 9.93
CA THR A 22 6.99 1.56 8.78
C THR A 22 5.93 1.73 7.69
N GLY A 23 4.77 2.28 8.05
CA GLY A 23 3.59 2.28 7.19
C GLY A 23 2.95 0.90 6.98
N VAL A 24 3.48 -0.15 7.63
CA VAL A 24 2.97 -1.52 7.48
C VAL A 24 1.64 -1.65 8.22
N PRO A 25 0.54 -2.02 7.53
CA PRO A 25 -0.76 -2.15 8.17
C PRO A 25 -0.81 -3.27 9.21
N LEU A 26 -1.51 -3.01 10.32
CA LEU A 26 -1.76 -4.01 11.35
C LEU A 26 -3.15 -4.63 11.19
N GLU A 27 -3.22 -5.96 11.12
CA GLU A 27 -4.46 -6.73 11.01
C GLU A 27 -4.85 -7.31 12.37
N ILE A 28 -6.13 -7.17 12.75
CA ILE A 28 -6.66 -7.61 14.05
C ILE A 28 -7.90 -8.47 13.81
N LYS A 29 -7.88 -9.72 14.27
CA LYS A 29 -9.03 -10.64 14.16
C LYS A 29 -9.89 -10.58 15.43
N ARG A 30 -11.20 -10.36 15.28
CA ARG A 30 -12.14 -10.37 16.41
C ARG A 30 -13.53 -10.82 15.95
N LYS A 31 -14.12 -11.80 16.65
CA LYS A 31 -15.50 -12.26 16.40
C LYS A 31 -15.77 -12.56 14.91
N GLY A 32 -14.86 -13.28 14.26
CA GLY A 32 -14.97 -13.61 12.83
C GLY A 32 -14.65 -12.46 11.85
N HIS A 33 -14.39 -11.25 12.33
CA HIS A 33 -14.06 -10.10 11.50
C HIS A 33 -12.55 -9.82 11.53
N THR A 34 -12.03 -9.22 10.46
CA THR A 34 -10.66 -8.72 10.39
C THR A 34 -10.69 -7.21 10.25
N LEU A 35 -10.14 -6.52 11.25
CA LEU A 35 -9.94 -5.07 11.24
C LEU A 35 -8.52 -4.77 10.77
N LYS A 36 -8.35 -3.64 10.08
CA LYS A 36 -7.05 -3.18 9.59
C LYS A 36 -6.80 -1.78 10.09
N ARG A 37 -5.62 -1.55 10.66
CA ARG A 37 -5.16 -0.23 11.08
C ARG A 37 -4.05 0.22 10.13
N VAL A 38 -4.27 1.37 9.49
CA VAL A 38 -3.36 2.00 8.52
C VAL A 38 -3.07 3.43 8.97
N PRO A 39 -1.87 3.97 8.69
CA PRO A 39 -1.66 5.40 8.82
C PRO A 39 -2.52 6.14 7.79
N LEU A 40 -3.09 7.27 8.19
CA LEU A 40 -3.81 8.15 7.27
C LEU A 40 -2.84 8.97 6.42
N GLU A 41 -1.70 9.33 7.00
CA GLU A 41 -0.65 10.05 6.32
C GLU A 41 0.18 9.07 5.47
N PRO A 42 0.54 9.48 4.24
CA PRO A 42 1.34 8.63 3.35
C PRO A 42 2.76 8.47 3.93
N VAL A 43 3.08 7.24 4.33
CA VAL A 43 4.46 6.90 4.73
C VAL A 43 5.28 6.66 3.47
N SER A 44 6.36 7.43 3.31
CA SER A 44 7.27 7.26 2.18
C SER A 44 7.97 5.91 2.27
N LYS A 45 7.64 5.01 1.33
CA LYS A 45 8.22 3.66 1.23
C LYS A 45 9.75 3.67 1.11
N LEU A 46 10.30 4.76 0.59
CA LEU A 46 11.74 4.92 0.36
C LEU A 46 12.42 5.66 1.51
N ALA A 47 11.69 6.35 2.40
CA ALA A 47 12.29 7.13 3.47
C ALA A 47 13.03 6.27 4.51
N SER A 48 12.60 5.03 4.71
CA SER A 48 13.28 4.09 5.62
C SER A 48 14.47 3.37 4.96
N ARG A 49 14.73 3.58 3.67
CA ARG A 49 15.90 2.97 3.01
C ARG A 49 17.14 3.80 3.30
N LYS A 50 18.17 3.16 3.85
CA LYS A 50 19.49 3.77 3.91
C LYS A 50 20.06 3.85 2.49
N PRO A 51 20.52 5.02 2.03
CA PRO A 51 21.19 5.11 0.74
C PRO A 51 22.44 4.24 0.78
N THR A 52 22.52 3.30 -0.15
CA THR A 52 23.73 2.53 -0.41
C THR A 52 24.65 3.34 -1.34
N PRO A 53 25.96 3.41 -1.09
CA PRO A 53 26.90 4.15 -1.94
C PRO A 53 26.95 3.64 -3.39
N GLU A 54 26.46 2.41 -3.62
CA GLU A 54 26.27 1.79 -4.93
C GLU A 54 24.84 1.92 -5.52
N SER A 55 23.93 2.69 -4.88
CA SER A 55 22.69 3.12 -5.55
C SER A 55 23.07 3.88 -6.82
N ILE A 56 22.39 3.63 -7.96
CA ILE A 56 22.73 4.28 -9.23
C ILE A 56 22.63 5.80 -9.08
N VAL A 57 23.80 6.32 -8.84
CA VAL A 57 24.32 7.59 -9.27
C VAL A 57 25.25 7.16 -10.41
N GLY A 58 24.66 6.81 -11.55
CA GLY A 58 25.35 6.21 -12.70
C GLY A 58 25.74 7.23 -13.75
N ASN A 59 26.23 6.76 -14.91
CA ASN A 59 26.41 7.63 -16.08
C ASN A 59 25.03 8.00 -16.65
N PRO A 60 24.61 9.26 -16.51
CA PRO A 60 23.27 9.69 -16.89
C PRO A 60 23.00 9.61 -18.40
N GLU A 61 24.03 9.53 -19.25
CA GLU A 61 23.84 9.65 -20.70
C GLU A 61 23.09 8.47 -21.34
N ALA A 62 23.12 7.29 -20.72
CA ALA A 62 22.33 6.16 -21.19
C ALA A 62 20.81 6.37 -20.99
N LEU A 63 20.39 7.29 -20.13
CA LEU A 63 18.98 7.65 -19.97
C LEU A 63 18.46 8.51 -21.14
N LEU A 64 19.35 9.16 -21.92
CA LEU A 64 18.99 10.01 -23.07
C LEU A 64 18.67 9.23 -24.35
N THR A 65 19.22 8.02 -24.48
CA THR A 65 18.97 7.14 -25.62
C THR A 65 17.64 6.39 -25.51
N ILE A 66 16.91 6.56 -24.41
CA ILE A 66 15.59 5.97 -24.19
C ILE A 66 14.54 6.79 -24.94
N ASP A 67 14.05 6.31 -26.10
CA ASP A 67 12.88 6.92 -26.74
C ASP A 67 11.61 6.53 -25.98
N GLY A 68 11.01 7.51 -25.30
CA GLY A 68 9.83 7.32 -24.46
C GLY A 68 8.52 7.13 -25.23
N SER A 69 8.49 7.41 -26.53
CA SER A 69 7.27 7.39 -27.33
C SER A 69 6.88 5.98 -27.78
N GLN A 70 7.87 5.12 -28.04
CA GLN A 70 7.65 3.76 -28.53
C GLN A 70 6.99 2.84 -27.47
N ASN A 71 7.21 3.13 -26.19
CA ASN A 71 6.78 2.28 -25.07
C ASN A 71 5.60 2.84 -24.27
N TRP A 72 5.02 3.96 -24.70
CA TRP A 72 3.84 4.53 -24.03
C TRP A 72 2.57 3.79 -24.45
N LYS A 73 1.91 3.12 -23.49
CA LYS A 73 0.60 2.46 -23.70
C LYS A 73 -0.51 3.24 -22.99
N PRO A 74 -1.42 3.92 -23.70
CA PRO A 74 -2.46 4.76 -23.10
C PRO A 74 -3.55 3.96 -22.34
N GLU A 75 -3.64 2.64 -22.54
CA GLU A 75 -4.58 1.75 -21.87
C GLU A 75 -4.40 1.62 -20.34
N TYR A 76 -3.31 2.13 -19.77
CA TYR A 76 -3.07 2.09 -18.32
C TYR A 76 -3.93 3.06 -17.50
N LEU A 77 -4.63 4.02 -18.14
CA LEU A 77 -5.52 4.96 -17.43
C LEU A 77 -6.84 4.32 -16.96
N ILE A 78 -7.21 3.14 -17.47
CA ILE A 78 -8.47 2.48 -17.09
C ILE A 78 -8.31 1.58 -15.84
N ARG A 79 -7.09 1.13 -15.52
CA ARG A 79 -6.86 0.25 -14.35
C ARG A 79 -6.70 0.99 -13.02
N SER A 80 -6.41 2.29 -13.05
CA SER A 80 -6.31 3.14 -11.84
C SER A 80 -7.67 3.53 -11.27
N ILE A 81 -8.74 3.51 -12.08
CA ILE A 81 -10.10 3.91 -11.65
C ILE A 81 -10.74 2.85 -10.75
N VAL A 82 -10.43 1.55 -10.92
CA VAL A 82 -11.04 0.46 -10.13
C VAL A 82 -10.51 0.41 -8.68
N ARG A 83 -9.41 1.09 -8.36
CA ARG A 83 -8.74 0.94 -7.05
C ARG A 83 -9.17 1.95 -5.97
N VAL A 84 -10.01 2.94 -6.31
CA VAL A 84 -10.28 4.10 -5.41
C VAL A 84 -11.73 4.17 -4.91
N TRP A 85 -12.67 3.34 -5.38
CA TRP A 85 -14.07 3.43 -4.92
C TRP A 85 -14.66 2.08 -4.46
N PRO A 86 -15.23 1.98 -3.23
CA PRO A 86 -16.06 0.85 -2.87
C PRO A 86 -17.42 1.05 -3.53
N ALA A 87 -17.78 0.22 -4.51
CA ALA A 87 -19.16 0.19 -4.98
C ALA A 87 -20.08 -0.22 -3.81
N PRO A 88 -21.22 0.46 -3.57
CA PRO A 88 -22.20 -0.04 -2.64
C PRO A 88 -22.72 -1.37 -3.19
N VAL A 89 -22.92 -2.34 -2.30
CA VAL A 89 -23.59 -3.60 -2.60
C VAL A 89 -24.99 -3.27 -3.12
N LEU A 90 -25.12 -3.13 -4.44
CA LEU A 90 -26.41 -3.21 -5.10
C LEU A 90 -26.77 -4.69 -5.11
N ALA A 91 -27.67 -5.03 -4.19
CA ALA A 91 -28.39 -6.29 -4.17
C ALA A 91 -28.82 -6.65 -5.60
N ARG A 92 -28.35 -7.80 -6.09
CA ARG A 92 -28.98 -8.41 -7.27
C ARG A 92 -30.39 -8.82 -6.83
N PRO A 93 -31.46 -8.35 -7.49
CA PRO A 93 -32.72 -9.06 -7.39
C PRO A 93 -32.51 -10.43 -8.06
N SER A 94 -32.80 -11.49 -7.31
CA SER A 94 -33.03 -12.83 -7.85
C SER A 94 -34.05 -12.68 -8.99
N ARG A 95 -33.66 -12.92 -10.23
CA ARG A 95 -34.64 -13.01 -11.31
C ARG A 95 -35.25 -14.43 -11.32
N PRO A 96 -36.55 -14.54 -11.61
CA PRO A 96 -37.34 -15.76 -11.53
C PRO A 96 -37.01 -16.76 -12.63
#